data_AF-A0A3D3NDR7-F1
#
_entry.id   AF-A0A3D3NDR7-F1
#
_cell.length_a   1.000
_cell.length_b   1.000
_cell.length_c   1.000
_cell.angle_alpha   90.00
_cell.angle_beta   90.00
_cell.angle_gamma   90.00
#
_symmetry.space_group_name_H-M   'P 1'
#
loop_
_entity.id
_entity.type
_entity.pdbx_description
1 polymer ?
#
loop_
_entity_poly.entity_id
_entity_poly.type
_entity_poly.pdbx_seq_one_letter_code
_entity_poly.pdbx_strand_id
1 'polypeptide(L)'
;GLAALLACQREIGSRRASLPYDIDGVVYKVDDLAAQERLGFVSRAPRFALAHKFPAAEALTEVLDISLQVGRTGALTPVARLAPVFVGGVTVT
;
A
#
# COMPACT_ATOMS: atom_id res chain seq x y z
N GLY A 1 -1.73 23.94 2.83
CA GLY A 1 -2.90 23.63 1.97
C GLY A 1 -2.65 22.38 1.14
N LEU A 2 -3.64 21.89 0.37
CA LEU A 2 -3.58 20.61 -0.35
C LEU A 2 -2.35 20.46 -1.26
N ALA A 3 -2.02 21.49 -2.05
CA ALA A 3 -0.89 21.45 -2.97
C ALA A 3 0.44 21.17 -2.26
N ALA A 4 0.64 21.73 -1.06
CA ALA A 4 1.83 21.50 -0.24
C ALA A 4 1.89 20.07 0.30
N LEU A 5 0.75 19.50 0.72
CA LEU A 5 0.68 18.10 1.16
C LEU A 5 1.06 17.15 0.02
N LEU A 6 0.50 17.36 -1.17
CA LEU A 6 0.84 16.57 -2.35
C LEU A 6 2.31 16.74 -2.78
N ALA A 7 2.88 17.93 -2.65
CA ALA A 7 4.29 18.15 -2.90
C ALA A 7 5.18 17.39 -1.93
N CYS A 8 4.87 17.42 -0.63
CA CYS A 8 5.57 16.66 0.41
C CYS A 8 5.52 15.15 0.14
N GLN A 9 4.36 14.60 -0.25
CA GLN A 9 4.25 13.19 -0.61
C GLN A 9 5.14 12.81 -1.79
N ARG A 10 5.20 13.66 -2.83
CA ARG A 10 6.07 13.40 -4.00
C ARG A 10 7.55 13.48 -3.64
N GLU A 11 7.92 14.47 -2.84
CA GLU A 11 9.31 14.62 -2.37
C GLU A 11 9.75 13.40 -1.56
N ILE A 12 8.97 12.99 -0.56
CA ILE A 12 9.27 11.79 0.24
C ILE A 12 9.28 10.54 -0.64
N GLY A 13 8.34 10.43 -1.60
CA GLY A 13 8.31 9.34 -2.57
C GLY A 13 9.58 9.23 -3.40
N SER A 14 10.14 10.35 -3.88
CA SER A 14 11.41 10.36 -4.63
C SER A 14 12.62 9.89 -3.81
N ARG A 15 12.56 10.05 -2.48
CA ARG A 15 13.63 9.67 -1.55
C ARG A 15 13.44 8.26 -0.98
N ARG A 16 12.31 7.61 -1.24
CA ARG A 16 11.95 6.28 -0.70
C ARG A 16 13.10 5.28 -0.83
N ALA A 17 13.69 5.15 -2.02
CA ALA A 17 14.75 4.19 -2.29
C ALA A 17 16.09 4.50 -1.59
N SER A 18 16.28 5.73 -1.10
CA SER A 18 17.49 6.16 -0.40
C SER A 18 17.41 5.97 1.13
N LEU A 19 16.23 5.66 1.66
CA LEU A 19 16.06 5.47 3.09
C LEU A 19 16.59 4.10 3.50
N PRO A 20 17.19 3.98 4.70
CA PRO A 20 17.67 2.70 5.22
C PRO A 20 16.53 1.77 5.69
N TYR A 21 15.28 2.09 5.36
CA TYR A 21 14.07 1.37 5.73
C TYR A 21 12.98 1.60 4.69
N ASP A 22 12.04 0.65 4.63
CA ASP A 22 10.88 0.76 3.75
C ASP A 22 9.83 1.71 4.31
N ILE A 23 9.23 2.47 3.39
CA ILE A 23 8.04 3.27 3.63
C ILE A 23 6.99 2.97 2.55
N ASP A 24 5.73 2.99 2.93
CA ASP A 24 4.61 2.70 2.03
C ASP A 24 3.72 3.92 1.74
N GLY A 25 4.10 5.09 2.24
CA GLY A 25 3.40 6.35 2.01
C GLY A 25 3.79 7.44 3.00
N VAL A 26 2.90 8.42 3.14
CA VAL A 26 2.97 9.49 4.14
C VAL A 26 1.68 9.53 4.96
N VAL A 27 1.75 10.04 6.18
CA VAL A 27 0.56 10.27 7.02
C VAL A 27 0.37 11.75 7.23
N TYR A 28 -0.76 12.29 6.79
CA TYR A 28 -1.16 13.65 7.12
C TYR A 28 -1.87 13.66 8.46
N LYS A 29 -1.54 14.61 9.32
CA LYS A 29 -2.17 14.80 10.63
C LYS A 29 -2.58 16.26 10.78
N VAL A 30 -3.74 16.50 11.38
CA VAL A 30 -4.11 17.84 11.85
C VAL A 30 -3.13 18.25 12.94
N ASP A 31 -2.48 19.40 12.79
CA ASP A 31 -1.41 19.82 13.71
C ASP A 31 -1.93 20.27 15.09
N ASP A 32 -3.09 20.93 15.13
CA ASP A 32 -3.73 21.37 16.38
C ASP A 32 -4.20 20.17 17.23
N LEU A 33 -3.56 19.97 18.38
CA LEU A 33 -3.88 18.90 19.33
C LEU A 33 -5.30 19.00 19.89
N ALA A 34 -5.80 20.21 20.16
CA ALA A 34 -7.17 20.39 20.63
C ALA A 34 -8.18 19.98 19.56
N ALA A 35 -7.87 20.21 18.28
CA ALA A 35 -8.67 19.70 17.17
C ALA A 35 -8.61 18.17 17.08
N GLN A 36 -7.45 17.54 17.32
CA GLN A 36 -7.35 16.07 17.35
C GLN A 36 -8.26 15.46 18.42
N GLU A 37 -8.25 16.02 19.64
CA GLU A 37 -9.11 15.58 20.75
C GLU A 37 -10.60 15.72 20.40
N ARG A 38 -11.00 16.87 19.85
CA ARG A 38 -12.38 17.11 19.40
C ARG A 38 -12.82 16.17 18.27
N LEU A 39 -11.92 15.88 17.33
CA LEU A 39 -12.19 15.01 16.19
C LEU A 39 -12.31 13.53 16.63
N GLY A 40 -11.47 13.11 17.57
CA GLY A 40 -11.50 11.78 18.18
C GLY A 40 -11.21 10.64 17.20
N PHE A 41 -11.73 9.46 17.55
CA PHE A 41 -11.47 8.19 16.86
C PHE A 41 -12.78 7.52 16.43
N VAL A 42 -12.75 6.79 15.32
CA VAL A 42 -13.70 5.72 15.02
C VAL A 42 -13.13 4.38 15.49
N SER A 43 -13.92 3.30 15.42
CA SER A 43 -13.57 1.98 15.97
C SER A 43 -12.20 1.41 15.55
N ARG A 44 -11.61 1.88 14.44
CA ARG A 44 -10.34 1.37 13.91
C ARG A 44 -9.32 2.45 13.51
N ALA A 45 -9.63 3.74 13.64
CA ALA A 45 -8.73 4.81 13.17
C ALA A 45 -9.05 6.19 13.77
N PRO A 46 -8.04 7.08 13.90
CA PRO A 46 -8.28 8.51 14.20
C PRO A 46 -9.01 9.22 13.06
N ARG A 47 -9.85 10.20 13.39
CA ARG A 47 -10.52 11.05 12.37
C ARG A 47 -9.63 12.21 11.88
N PHE A 48 -8.58 12.53 12.63
CA PHE A 48 -7.67 13.65 12.38
C PHE A 48 -6.41 13.29 11.59
N ALA A 49 -6.26 12.04 11.16
CA ALA A 49 -5.11 11.59 10.39
C ALA A 49 -5.51 10.70 9.21
N LEU A 50 -4.76 10.80 8.12
CA LEU A 50 -4.98 10.02 6.90
C LEU A 50 -3.65 9.51 6.35
N ALA A 51 -3.58 8.21 6.08
CA ALA A 51 -2.46 7.59 5.39
C ALA A 51 -2.64 7.72 3.86
N HIS A 52 -1.73 8.44 3.21
CA HIS A 52 -1.65 8.55 1.77
C HIS A 52 -0.53 7.62 1.28
N LYS A 53 -0.92 6.41 0.87
CA LYS A 53 -0.01 5.36 0.40
C LYS A 53 0.62 5.72 -0.96
N PHE A 54 1.85 5.28 -1.19
CA PHE A 54 2.42 5.27 -2.54
C PHE A 54 1.66 4.27 -3.42
N PRO A 55 1.69 4.44 -4.76
CA PRO A 55 1.21 3.41 -5.66
C PRO A 55 1.82 2.06 -5.30
N ALA A 56 1.00 1.01 -5.36
CA ALA A 56 1.49 -0.34 -5.21
C ALA A 56 2.56 -0.60 -6.29
N ALA A 57 3.54 -1.43 -5.96
CA ALA A 57 4.43 -1.92 -7.00
C ALA A 57 3.59 -2.80 -7.93
N GLU A 58 3.55 -2.44 -9.21
CA GLU A 58 2.88 -3.20 -10.25
C GLU A 58 3.93 -3.62 -11.27
N ALA A 59 3.79 -4.84 -11.80
CA ALA A 59 4.63 -5.33 -12.87
C ALA A 59 3.78 -6.15 -13.83
N LEU A 60 4.13 -6.09 -15.11
CA LEU A 60 3.53 -6.92 -16.14
C LEU A 60 4.32 -8.23 -16.25
N THR A 61 3.62 -9.35 -16.36
CA THR A 61 4.22 -10.67 -16.61
C THR A 61 3.26 -11.54 -17.42
N GLU A 62 3.80 -12.62 -17.97
CA GLU A 62 3.05 -13.60 -18.75
C GLU A 62 2.42 -14.66 -17.82
N VAL A 63 1.17 -15.03 -18.11
CA VAL A 63 0.52 -16.19 -17.48
C VAL A 63 0.92 -17.43 -18.25
N LEU A 64 1.67 -18.32 -17.60
CA LEU A 64 2.19 -19.55 -18.22
C LEU A 64 1.17 -20.69 -18.15
N ASP A 65 0.42 -20.79 -17.06
CA ASP A 65 -0.57 -21.86 -16.84
C ASP A 65 -1.59 -21.46 -15.74
N ILE A 66 -2.72 -22.18 -15.67
CA ILE A 66 -3.70 -22.05 -14.59
C ILE A 66 -4.01 -23.44 -14.02
N SER A 67 -3.66 -23.64 -12.75
CA SER A 67 -3.95 -24.88 -12.02
C SER A 67 -5.17 -24.73 -11.11
N LEU A 68 -5.95 -25.80 -10.93
CA LEU A 68 -7.10 -25.80 -10.02
C LEU A 68 -6.73 -26.42 -8.67
N GLN A 69 -6.96 -25.67 -7.59
CA GLN A 69 -6.80 -26.15 -6.22
C GLN A 69 -8.16 -26.43 -5.59
N VAL A 70 -8.28 -27.54 -4.84
CA VAL A 70 -9.48 -27.89 -4.08
C VAL A 70 -9.30 -27.44 -2.63
N GLY A 71 -10.11 -26.48 -2.19
CA GLY A 71 -10.13 -26.01 -0.81
C GLY A 71 -10.72 -27.03 0.16
N ARG A 72 -10.52 -26.83 1.46
CA ARG A 72 -11.02 -27.74 2.53
C ARG A 72 -12.54 -27.97 2.50
N THR A 73 -13.30 -27.05 1.92
CA THR A 73 -14.77 -27.13 1.76
C THR A 73 -15.20 -27.61 0.37
N GLY A 74 -14.27 -28.04 -0.49
CA GLY A 74 -14.54 -28.46 -1.87
C GLY A 74 -14.54 -27.32 -2.89
N ALA A 75 -14.29 -26.07 -2.48
CA ALA A 75 -14.23 -24.93 -3.40
C ALA A 75 -13.04 -25.06 -4.38
N LEU A 76 -13.31 -24.94 -5.68
CA LEU A 76 -12.29 -24.94 -6.73
C LEU A 76 -11.73 -23.52 -6.92
N THR A 77 -10.44 -23.34 -6.62
CA THR A 77 -9.74 -22.06 -6.75
C THR A 77 -8.73 -22.12 -7.89
N PRO A 78 -8.89 -21.33 -8.97
CA PRO A 78 -7.87 -21.24 -10.01
C PRO A 78 -6.68 -20.44 -9.49
N VAL A 79 -5.48 -21.00 -9.65
CA VAL A 79 -4.21 -20.37 -9.29
C VAL A 79 -3.34 -20.28 -10.54
N ALA A 80 -3.06 -19.05 -10.95
CA ALA A 80 -2.18 -18.76 -12.08
C ALA A 80 -0.72 -19.06 -11.73
N ARG A 81 0.01 -19.63 -12.68
CA ARG A 81 1.47 -19.72 -12.68
C ARG A 81 1.99 -18.68 -13.65
N LEU A 82 2.86 -17.80 -13.16
CA LEU A 82 3.35 -16.62 -13.84
C LEU A 82 4.82 -16.82 -14.23
N ALA A 83 5.25 -16.20 -15.33
CA ALA A 83 6.66 -16.01 -15.55
C ALA A 83 7.25 -15.19 -14.38
N PRO A 84 8.44 -15.54 -13.84
CA PRO A 84 8.99 -14.87 -12.67
C PRO A 84 9.07 -13.36 -12.84
N VAL A 85 8.46 -12.62 -11.92
CA VAL A 85 8.42 -11.15 -11.96
C VAL A 85 8.67 -10.56 -10.57
N PHE A 86 9.44 -9.48 -10.50
CA PHE A 86 9.74 -8.81 -9.24
C PHE A 86 8.68 -7.73 -8.95
N VAL A 87 7.97 -7.88 -7.82
CA VAL A 87 6.92 -6.97 -7.38
C VAL A 87 7.13 -6.64 -5.91
N GLY A 88 7.41 -5.37 -5.62
CA GLY A 88 7.38 -4.86 -4.24
C GLY A 88 8.35 -5.55 -3.27
N GLY A 89 9.53 -5.98 -3.74
CA GLY A 89 10.56 -6.59 -2.89
C GLY A 89 10.62 -8.12 -2.95
N VAL A 90 9.64 -8.77 -3.59
CA VAL A 90 9.57 -10.23 -3.73
C VAL A 90 9.44 -10.65 -5.19
N THR A 91 9.93 -11.84 -5.52
CA THR A 91 9.71 -12.48 -6.82
C THR A 91 8.46 -13.33 -6.76
N VAL A 92 7.52 -13.08 -7.67
CA VAL A 92 6.25 -13.81 -7.82
C VAL A 92 6.36 -14.76 -9.02
N THR A 93 5.79 -15.96 -8.89
CA THR A 93 5.78 -17.06 -9.89
C THR A 93 4.46 -17.80 -9.86
#